data_AF-A0A1G3QI88-F1
#
_entry.id   AF-A0A1G3QI88-F1
#
_cell.length_a   1.000
_cell.length_b   1.000
_cell.length_c   1.000
_cell.angle_alpha   90.00
_cell.angle_beta   90.00
_cell.angle_gamma   90.00
#
_symmetry.space_group_name_H-M   'P 1'
#
loop_
_entity.id
_entity.type
_entity.pdbx_description
1 polymer ?
#
loop_
_entity_poly.entity_id
_entity_poly.type
_entity_poly.pdbx_seq_one_letter_code
_entity_poly.pdbx_strand_id
1 'polypeptide(L)'
;MKKQIMFIFFLSCACLTAQKTAAVKILLAYEETPFKKALVAEITNQLLSKNTEISVIVHSADALEKINPADYTAVLISNSGVKAAVRPWVIFWLQKYSGNKNIILHTTQTGKWVPAVTVDSVTSASDIKNVKKTADELVKKIKKIYIPEQPAQTAP
;
A
#
# COMPACT_ATOMS: atom_id res chain seq x y z
N MET A 1 -55.42 38.77 29.37
CA MET A 1 -54.69 38.30 28.16
C MET A 1 -53.39 37.66 28.61
N LYS A 2 -53.23 36.34 28.49
CA LYS A 2 -51.98 35.61 28.83
C LYS A 2 -51.51 34.87 27.58
N LYS A 3 -50.37 35.29 27.01
CA LYS A 3 -49.70 34.62 25.88
C LYS A 3 -48.85 33.47 26.42
N GLN A 4 -49.18 32.24 26.05
CA GLN A 4 -48.30 31.08 26.27
C GLN A 4 -47.24 31.05 25.16
N ILE A 5 -45.97 31.06 25.56
CA ILE A 5 -44.81 30.85 24.69
C ILE A 5 -44.50 29.36 24.73
N MET A 6 -44.73 28.68 23.61
CA MET A 6 -44.41 27.27 23.44
C MET A 6 -42.96 27.14 22.97
N PHE A 7 -42.08 26.72 23.88
CA PHE A 7 -40.69 26.37 23.57
C PHE A 7 -40.65 24.97 22.95
N ILE A 8 -40.43 24.90 21.64
CA ILE A 8 -40.18 23.62 20.94
C ILE A 8 -38.69 23.31 21.10
N PHE A 9 -38.39 22.36 21.98
CA PHE A 9 -37.06 21.76 22.10
C PHE A 9 -36.87 20.77 20.94
N PHE A 10 -36.15 21.19 19.90
CA PHE A 10 -35.64 20.26 18.88
C PHE A 10 -34.51 19.44 19.48
N LEU A 11 -34.85 18.27 20.03
CA LEU A 11 -33.89 17.27 20.47
C LEU A 11 -33.37 16.53 19.23
N SER A 12 -32.40 17.12 18.54
CA SER A 12 -31.65 16.45 17.47
C SER A 12 -30.82 15.34 18.09
N CYS A 13 -31.38 14.13 18.14
CA CYS A 13 -30.66 12.91 18.46
C CYS A 13 -29.61 12.69 17.35
N ALA A 14 -28.38 13.13 17.60
CA ALA A 14 -27.24 12.79 16.76
C ALA A 14 -26.96 11.30 16.94
N CYS A 15 -27.58 10.46 16.12
CA CYS A 15 -27.15 9.09 15.92
C CYS A 15 -25.72 9.13 15.37
N LEU A 16 -24.74 9.01 16.27
CA LEU A 16 -23.35 8.72 15.92
C LEU A 16 -23.33 7.32 15.31
N THR A 17 -23.56 7.20 14.00
CA THR A 17 -23.29 5.97 13.29
C THR A 17 -21.78 5.76 13.29
N ALA A 18 -21.30 4.85 14.13
CA ALA A 18 -19.93 4.37 14.07
C ALA A 18 -19.71 3.75 12.69
N GLN A 19 -19.15 4.54 11.77
CA GLN A 19 -18.82 4.09 10.43
C GLN A 19 -17.70 3.05 10.58
N LYS A 20 -18.06 1.77 10.53
CA LYS A 20 -17.11 0.66 10.55
C LYS A 20 -16.21 0.82 9.32
N THR A 21 -15.02 1.38 9.52
CA THR A 21 -14.02 1.50 8.47
C THR A 21 -13.65 0.09 8.02
N ALA A 22 -13.74 -0.18 6.72
CA ALA A 22 -13.30 -1.44 6.17
C ALA A 22 -11.81 -1.67 6.53
N ALA A 23 -11.43 -2.92 6.79
CA ALA A 23 -10.05 -3.26 7.08
C ALA A 23 -9.16 -2.95 5.85
N VAL A 24 -8.01 -2.34 6.09
CA VAL A 24 -7.00 -2.07 5.07
C VAL A 24 -6.24 -3.36 4.80
N LYS A 25 -6.37 -3.91 3.59
CA LYS A 25 -5.70 -5.17 3.21
C LYS A 25 -4.45 -4.89 2.39
N ILE A 26 -3.30 -5.36 2.84
CA ILE A 26 -1.99 -5.10 2.22
C ILE A 26 -1.34 -6.42 1.86
N LEU A 27 -0.91 -6.56 0.60
CA LEU A 27 -0.08 -7.69 0.16
C LEU A 27 1.38 -7.24 0.03
N LEU A 28 2.29 -7.97 0.67
CA LEU A 28 3.74 -7.84 0.52
C LEU A 28 4.29 -9.11 -0.14
N ALA A 29 4.52 -9.05 -1.44
CA ALA A 29 5.09 -10.13 -2.23
C ALA A 29 6.59 -9.87 -2.48
N TYR A 30 7.48 -10.83 -2.21
CA TYR A 30 8.92 -10.58 -2.32
C TYR A 30 9.74 -11.78 -2.81
N GLU A 31 10.91 -11.54 -3.39
CA GLU A 31 11.92 -12.59 -3.60
C GLU A 31 12.62 -12.93 -2.28
N GLU A 32 12.81 -14.22 -2.03
CA GLU A 32 13.38 -14.70 -0.77
C GLU A 32 14.90 -14.41 -0.66
N THR A 33 15.24 -13.19 -0.21
CA THR A 33 16.62 -12.78 0.08
C THR A 33 16.72 -12.15 1.47
N PRO A 34 17.91 -12.17 2.13
CA PRO A 34 18.08 -11.58 3.46
C PRO A 34 17.64 -10.10 3.52
N PHE A 35 18.03 -9.30 2.52
CA PHE A 35 17.64 -7.90 2.43
C PHE A 35 16.11 -7.74 2.33
N LYS A 36 15.44 -8.52 1.48
CA LYS A 36 14.00 -8.37 1.27
C LYS A 36 13.18 -8.90 2.44
N LYS A 37 13.65 -9.95 3.13
CA LYS A 37 13.08 -10.39 4.41
C LYS A 37 13.11 -9.26 5.44
N ALA A 38 14.28 -8.62 5.62
CA ALA A 38 14.42 -7.48 6.54
C ALA A 38 13.54 -6.30 6.12
N LEU A 39 13.47 -5.99 4.82
CA LEU A 39 12.62 -4.94 4.28
C LEU A 39 11.13 -5.19 4.53
N VAL A 40 10.64 -6.39 4.26
CA VAL A 40 9.23 -6.76 4.47
C VAL A 40 8.89 -6.74 5.96
N ALA A 41 9.79 -7.21 6.83
CA ALA A 41 9.61 -7.14 8.28
C ALA A 41 9.49 -5.68 8.77
N GLU A 42 10.37 -4.79 8.31
CA GLU A 42 10.33 -3.37 8.67
C GLU A 42 9.04 -2.70 8.17
N ILE A 43 8.64 -2.94 6.91
CA ILE A 43 7.37 -2.44 6.35
C ILE A 43 6.17 -2.94 7.16
N THR A 44 6.18 -4.22 7.54
CA THR A 44 5.13 -4.83 8.36
C THR A 44 5.03 -4.11 9.69
N ASN A 45 6.15 -3.96 10.42
CA ASN A 45 6.21 -3.26 11.70
C ASN A 45 5.64 -1.84 11.62
N GLN A 46 5.94 -1.10 10.55
CA GLN A 46 5.45 0.28 10.36
C GLN A 46 3.96 0.39 9.97
N LEU A 47 3.36 -0.70 9.46
CA LEU A 47 1.97 -0.74 9.00
C LEU A 47 1.03 -1.45 9.98
N LEU A 48 1.58 -2.11 11.02
CA LEU A 48 0.80 -2.75 12.07
C LEU A 48 -0.11 -1.73 12.76
N SER A 49 -1.42 -1.92 12.58
CA SER A 49 -2.46 -1.14 13.24
C SER A 49 -3.69 -2.02 13.46
N LYS A 50 -4.61 -1.61 14.34
CA LYS A 50 -5.84 -2.39 14.64
C LYS A 50 -6.73 -2.66 13.42
N ASN A 51 -6.57 -1.90 12.34
CA ASN A 51 -7.40 -2.01 11.13
C ASN A 51 -6.58 -2.38 9.87
N THR A 52 -5.36 -2.90 10.03
CA THR A 52 -4.53 -3.36 8.90
C THR A 52 -4.43 -4.89 8.92
N GLU A 53 -4.76 -5.53 7.79
CA GLU A 53 -4.51 -6.94 7.52
C GLU A 53 -3.34 -7.03 6.51
N ILE A 54 -2.25 -7.70 6.90
CA ILE A 54 -1.04 -7.81 6.07
C ILE A 54 -0.84 -9.28 5.66
N SER A 55 -0.90 -9.55 4.36
CA SER A 55 -0.52 -10.83 3.76
C SER A 55 0.91 -10.74 3.26
N VAL A 56 1.76 -11.72 3.61
CA VAL A 56 3.14 -11.79 3.17
C VAL A 56 3.36 -13.08 2.39
N ILE A 57 3.86 -12.98 1.16
CA ILE A 57 4.15 -14.14 0.31
C ILE A 57 5.54 -14.05 -0.31
N VAL A 58 6.22 -15.19 -0.45
CA VAL A 58 7.34 -15.29 -1.38
C VAL A 58 6.76 -15.42 -2.79
N HIS A 59 7.16 -14.54 -3.69
CA HIS A 59 6.57 -14.53 -5.02
C HIS A 59 7.25 -15.53 -5.96
N SER A 60 6.44 -16.20 -6.76
CA SER A 60 6.81 -17.05 -7.89
C SER A 60 5.77 -16.83 -8.99
N ALA A 61 5.96 -17.45 -10.16
CA ALA A 61 4.95 -17.38 -11.22
C ALA A 61 3.59 -17.92 -10.72
N ASP A 62 3.58 -19.13 -10.16
CA ASP A 62 2.37 -19.78 -9.60
C ASP A 62 1.77 -19.00 -8.42
N ALA A 63 2.61 -18.47 -7.52
CA ALA A 63 2.11 -17.72 -6.36
C ALA A 63 1.41 -16.43 -6.78
N LEU A 64 1.98 -15.67 -7.74
CA LEU A 64 1.36 -14.43 -8.22
C LEU A 64 0.12 -14.69 -9.08
N GLU A 65 0.07 -15.78 -9.83
CA GLU A 65 -1.09 -16.11 -10.68
C GLU A 65 -2.40 -16.28 -9.88
N LYS A 66 -2.28 -16.69 -8.60
CA LYS A 66 -3.37 -16.85 -7.64
C LYS A 66 -3.82 -15.54 -6.97
N ILE A 67 -3.10 -14.44 -7.19
CA ILE A 67 -3.37 -13.14 -6.56
C ILE A 67 -4.13 -12.24 -7.52
N ASN A 68 -5.31 -11.77 -7.08
CA ASN A 68 -6.01 -10.66 -7.69
C ASN A 68 -5.72 -9.37 -6.91
N PRO A 69 -5.07 -8.35 -7.49
CA PRO A 69 -4.75 -7.11 -6.78
C PRO A 69 -5.98 -6.34 -6.32
N ALA A 70 -7.16 -6.54 -6.93
CA ALA A 70 -8.40 -5.86 -6.50
C ALA A 70 -8.87 -6.28 -5.10
N ASP A 71 -8.41 -7.43 -4.59
CA ASP A 71 -8.75 -7.92 -3.25
C ASP A 71 -7.98 -7.18 -2.14
N TYR A 72 -7.00 -6.37 -2.53
CA TYR A 72 -6.11 -5.65 -1.64
C TYR A 72 -6.25 -4.14 -1.80
N THR A 73 -6.17 -3.44 -0.68
CA THR A 73 -6.03 -2.00 -0.66
C THR A 73 -4.69 -1.55 -1.26
N ALA A 74 -3.60 -2.28 -1.01
CA ALA A 74 -2.29 -2.03 -1.61
C ALA A 74 -1.53 -3.34 -1.84
N VAL A 75 -0.77 -3.40 -2.94
CA VAL A 75 0.10 -4.53 -3.29
C VAL A 75 1.52 -4.01 -3.51
N LEU A 76 2.48 -4.54 -2.76
CA LEU A 76 3.90 -4.32 -2.98
C LEU A 76 4.53 -5.60 -3.55
N ILE A 77 5.19 -5.50 -4.70
CA ILE A 77 6.04 -6.57 -5.24
C ILE A 77 7.51 -6.14 -5.15
N SER A 78 8.33 -6.88 -4.41
CA SER A 78 9.76 -6.62 -4.22
C SER A 78 10.61 -7.67 -4.94
N ASN A 79 11.14 -7.33 -6.13
CA ASN A 79 11.96 -8.23 -6.94
C ASN A 79 13.45 -7.81 -6.98
N SER A 80 14.31 -8.69 -7.53
CA SER A 80 15.68 -8.34 -7.89
C SER A 80 15.78 -7.96 -9.36
N GLY A 81 16.47 -6.86 -9.66
CA GLY A 81 16.83 -6.45 -11.01
C GLY A 81 18.13 -7.13 -11.42
N VAL A 82 18.05 -8.18 -12.24
CA VAL A 82 19.23 -8.87 -12.77
C VAL A 82 19.38 -8.50 -14.24
N LYS A 83 20.59 -8.11 -14.67
CA LYS A 83 20.87 -7.65 -16.05
C LYS A 83 19.92 -6.52 -16.51
N ALA A 84 19.64 -5.58 -15.60
CA ALA A 84 18.72 -4.46 -15.85
C ALA A 84 17.30 -4.89 -16.29
N ALA A 85 16.81 -6.00 -15.76
CA ALA A 85 15.46 -6.50 -16.04
C ALA A 85 14.73 -6.95 -14.77
N VAL A 86 13.41 -6.72 -14.77
CA VAL A 86 12.46 -7.33 -13.82
C VAL A 86 12.24 -8.79 -14.23
N ARG A 87 11.87 -9.65 -13.27
CA ARG A 87 11.53 -11.06 -13.56
C ARG A 87 10.39 -11.15 -14.58
N PRO A 88 10.46 -12.06 -15.57
CA PRO A 88 9.42 -12.19 -16.59
C PRO A 88 8.02 -12.40 -16.01
N TRP A 89 7.87 -13.26 -15.00
CA TRP A 89 6.56 -13.54 -14.39
C TRP A 89 5.98 -12.33 -13.65
N VAL A 90 6.81 -11.45 -13.08
CA VAL A 90 6.34 -10.19 -12.49
C VAL A 90 5.85 -9.26 -13.60
N ILE A 91 6.57 -9.15 -14.72
CA ILE A 91 6.13 -8.36 -15.87
C ILE A 91 4.80 -8.89 -16.42
N PHE A 92 4.67 -10.20 -16.64
CA PHE A 92 3.41 -10.80 -17.12
C PHE A 92 2.25 -10.50 -16.17
N TRP A 93 2.46 -10.62 -14.86
CA TRP A 93 1.44 -10.31 -13.87
C TRP A 93 1.06 -8.82 -13.88
N LEU A 94 2.05 -7.91 -13.98
CA LEU A 94 1.79 -6.46 -14.09
C LEU A 94 1.04 -6.09 -15.37
N GLN A 95 1.34 -6.75 -16.50
CA GLN A 95 0.62 -6.56 -17.76
C GLN A 95 -0.84 -7.00 -17.66
N LYS A 96 -1.08 -8.19 -17.08
CA LYS A 96 -2.43 -8.73 -16.83
C LYS A 96 -3.30 -7.77 -16.00
N TYR A 97 -2.70 -7.09 -15.04
CA TYR A 97 -3.37 -6.15 -14.14
C TYR A 97 -3.00 -4.68 -14.40
N SER A 98 -2.68 -4.36 -15.65
CA SER A 98 -2.37 -2.99 -16.06
C SER A 98 -3.55 -2.04 -15.74
N GLY A 99 -3.23 -0.82 -15.30
CA GLY A 99 -4.20 0.19 -14.90
C GLY A 99 -4.60 0.18 -13.42
N ASN A 100 -4.27 -0.89 -12.67
CA ASN A 100 -4.49 -0.91 -11.22
C ASN A 100 -3.52 0.04 -10.50
N LYS A 101 -4.09 1.02 -9.79
CA LYS A 101 -3.35 2.09 -9.10
C LYS A 101 -2.85 1.69 -7.70
N ASN A 102 -3.25 0.53 -7.21
CA ASN A 102 -2.89 0.03 -5.89
C ASN A 102 -1.62 -0.84 -5.89
N ILE A 103 -0.92 -0.94 -7.03
CA ILE A 103 0.27 -1.77 -7.19
C ILE A 103 1.52 -0.89 -7.13
N ILE A 104 2.48 -1.30 -6.31
CA ILE A 104 3.81 -0.71 -6.19
C ILE A 104 4.84 -1.79 -6.53
N LEU A 105 5.74 -1.50 -7.47
CA LEU A 105 6.88 -2.35 -7.79
C LEU A 105 8.14 -1.79 -7.12
N HIS A 106 8.76 -2.59 -6.26
CA HIS A 106 10.10 -2.34 -5.75
C HIS A 106 11.12 -3.24 -6.45
N THR A 107 12.15 -2.64 -7.04
CA THR A 107 13.23 -3.38 -7.71
C THR A 107 14.58 -3.06 -7.08
N THR A 108 15.27 -4.09 -6.59
CA THR A 108 16.64 -3.91 -6.12
C THR A 108 17.63 -3.94 -7.30
N GLN A 109 18.49 -2.93 -7.44
CA GLN A 109 19.46 -2.82 -8.54
C GLN A 109 20.76 -2.15 -8.10
N THR A 110 21.84 -2.43 -8.82
CA THR A 110 23.16 -1.79 -8.62
C THR A 110 23.48 -0.72 -9.67
N GLY A 111 22.74 -0.69 -10.78
CA GLY A 111 22.94 0.26 -11.88
C GLY A 111 21.87 1.35 -11.97
N LYS A 112 22.06 2.26 -12.93
CA LYS A 112 21.08 3.30 -13.29
C LYS A 112 20.23 2.81 -14.47
N TRP A 113 19.19 2.05 -14.16
CA TRP A 113 18.15 1.71 -15.12
C TRP A 113 16.79 1.91 -14.46
N VAL A 114 15.75 2.14 -15.25
CA VAL A 114 14.39 2.33 -14.76
C VAL A 114 13.53 1.21 -15.33
N PRO A 115 12.81 0.44 -14.49
CA PRO A 115 11.85 -0.54 -14.97
C PRO A 115 10.81 0.10 -15.90
N ALA A 116 10.72 -0.41 -17.13
CA ALA A 116 9.69 -0.01 -18.08
C ALA A 116 8.34 -0.63 -17.67
N VAL A 117 7.72 -0.09 -16.62
CA VAL A 117 6.43 -0.55 -16.06
C VAL A 117 5.46 0.62 -15.92
N THR A 118 4.17 0.33 -15.96
CA THR A 118 3.09 1.33 -15.89
C THR A 118 2.56 1.55 -14.47
N VAL A 119 3.09 0.84 -13.49
CA VAL A 119 2.73 0.96 -12.07
C VAL A 119 3.72 1.85 -11.33
N ASP A 120 3.34 2.31 -10.14
CA ASP A 120 4.25 3.03 -9.26
C ASP A 120 5.50 2.18 -8.99
N SER A 121 6.69 2.74 -9.22
CA SER A 121 7.94 1.99 -9.05
C SER A 121 8.94 2.70 -8.12
N VAL A 122 9.70 1.91 -7.36
CA VAL A 122 10.81 2.35 -6.50
C VAL A 122 12.01 1.45 -6.77
N THR A 123 13.18 2.05 -6.90
CA THR A 123 14.44 1.31 -7.05
C THR A 123 15.35 1.56 -5.86
N SER A 124 16.02 0.52 -5.36
CA SER A 124 16.99 0.65 -4.28
C SER A 124 18.19 -0.29 -4.48
N ALA A 125 19.28 -0.05 -3.76
CA ALA A 125 20.33 -1.06 -3.62
C ALA A 125 19.91 -2.10 -2.56
N SER A 126 20.31 -3.36 -2.71
CA SER A 126 20.16 -4.38 -1.66
C SER A 126 21.20 -4.23 -0.54
N ASP A 127 21.17 -3.09 0.14
CA ASP A 127 22.04 -2.80 1.27
C ASP A 127 21.24 -2.82 2.57
N ILE A 128 21.61 -3.74 3.48
CA ILE A 128 20.96 -3.89 4.79
C ILE A 128 20.93 -2.58 5.58
N LYS A 129 21.95 -1.72 5.45
CA LYS A 129 22.01 -0.42 6.13
C LYS A 129 20.91 0.55 5.68
N ASN A 130 20.36 0.33 4.49
CA ASN A 130 19.32 1.16 3.88
C ASN A 130 17.91 0.57 4.00
N VAL A 131 17.72 -0.54 4.73
CA VAL A 131 16.40 -1.19 4.92
C VAL A 131 15.38 -0.19 5.45
N LYS A 132 15.69 0.52 6.54
CA LYS A 132 14.75 1.49 7.12
C LYS A 132 14.38 2.61 6.15
N LYS A 133 15.37 3.21 5.48
CA LYS A 133 15.15 4.27 4.49
C LYS A 133 14.23 3.80 3.35
N THR A 134 14.49 2.59 2.85
CA THR A 134 13.69 1.99 1.77
C THR A 134 12.28 1.65 2.25
N ALA A 135 12.13 1.16 3.49
CA ALA A 135 10.84 0.89 4.10
C ALA A 135 10.03 2.18 4.28
N ASP A 136 10.63 3.25 4.81
CA ASP A 136 9.96 4.54 5.01
C ASP A 136 9.38 5.09 3.69
N GLU A 137 10.13 4.96 2.58
CA GLU A 137 9.68 5.36 1.24
C GLU A 137 8.50 4.50 0.74
N LEU A 138 8.61 3.18 0.86
CA LEU A 138 7.56 2.25 0.43
C LEU A 138 6.29 2.38 1.27
N VAL A 139 6.43 2.54 2.59
CA VAL A 139 5.31 2.78 3.52
C VAL A 139 4.61 4.09 3.19
N LYS A 140 5.35 5.14 2.85
CA LYS A 140 4.76 6.41 2.39
C LYS A 140 3.90 6.20 1.15
N LYS A 141 4.38 5.44 0.17
CA LYS A 141 3.60 5.11 -1.04
C LYS A 141 2.37 4.25 -0.72
N ILE A 142 2.52 3.22 0.10
CA ILE A 142 1.42 2.35 0.54
C ILE A 142 0.33 3.18 1.24
N LYS A 143 0.70 4.06 2.18
CA LYS A 143 -0.25 4.92 2.91
C LYS A 143 -0.99 5.90 2.00
N LYS A 144 -0.32 6.45 0.98
CA LYS A 144 -0.97 7.34 -0.01
C LYS A 144 -2.11 6.67 -0.79
N ILE A 145 -2.13 5.34 -0.88
CA ILE A 145 -3.20 4.63 -1.59
C ILE A 145 -4.52 4.65 -0.80
N TYR A 146 -4.49 4.62 0.53
CA TYR A 146 -5.71 4.46 1.35
C TYR A 146 -5.92 5.49 2.46
N ILE A 147 -4.95 6.37 2.67
CA ILE A 147 -5.15 7.62 3.39
C ILE A 147 -5.15 8.70 2.31
N PRO A 148 -6.30 8.97 1.67
CA PRO A 148 -6.38 10.12 0.77
C PRO A 148 -6.01 11.36 1.60
N GLU A 149 -5.06 12.16 1.10
CA GLU A 149 -4.78 13.47 1.66
C GLU A 149 -6.12 14.20 1.76
N GLN A 150 -6.54 14.53 2.99
CA GLN A 150 -7.65 15.45 3.19
C GLN A 150 -7.29 16.71 2.38
N PRO A 151 -8.18 17.21 1.50
CA PRO A 151 -7.93 18.47 0.83
C PRO A 151 -7.64 19.49 1.91
N ALA A 152 -6.49 20.16 1.78
CA ALA A 152 -6.09 21.22 2.71
C ALA A 152 -7.30 22.12 2.90
N GLN A 153 -7.80 22.21 4.14
CA GLN A 153 -8.86 23.15 4.48
C GLN A 153 -8.36 24.53 4.05
N THR A 154 -8.91 25.05 2.95
CA THR A 154 -8.77 26.44 2.59
C THR A 154 -9.38 27.23 3.74
N ALA A 155 -8.53 27.90 4.50
CA ALA A 155 -8.97 28.80 5.55
C ALA A 155 -9.92 29.85 4.93
N PRO A 156 -11.01 30.21 5.64
CA PRO A 156 -11.98 31.19 5.18
C PRO A 156 -11.38 32.59 5.02
#